data_AF-A0A7V0XS46-F1
#
_entry.id   AF-A0A7V0XS46-F1
#
_cell.length_a   1.000
_cell.length_b   1.000
_cell.length_c   1.000
_cell.angle_alpha   90.00
_cell.angle_beta   90.00
_cell.angle_gamma   90.00
#
_symmetry.space_group_name_H-M   'P 1'
#
loop_
_entity.id
_entity.type
_entity.pdbx_description
1 polymer ?
#
loop_
_entity_poly.entity_id
_entity_poly.type
_entity_poly.pdbx_seq_one_letter_code
_entity_poly.pdbx_strand_id
1 'polypeptide(L)' 'MIKQRAVLVTGANSGIGLATSAYLVSRGFHVYAGARNTDLLKDLYKNPNITPVQLDVT' A
#
# COMPACT_ATOMS: atom_id res chain seq x y z
N MET A 1 -0.36 0.14 24.87
CA MET A 1 -0.11 0.72 23.53
C MET A 1 -1.24 0.28 22.60
N ILE A 2 -1.83 1.20 21.83
CA ILE A 2 -2.79 0.82 20.78
C ILE A 2 -1.99 0.28 19.60
N LYS A 3 -2.28 -0.96 19.20
CA LYS A 3 -1.61 -1.59 18.05
C LYS A 3 -2.15 -0.96 16.76
N GLN A 4 -1.25 -0.43 15.92
CA GLN A 4 -1.63 0.06 14.60
C GLN A 4 -2.16 -1.10 13.76
N ARG A 5 -3.31 -0.91 13.12
CA ARG A 5 -3.92 -1.92 12.26
C ARG A 5 -3.23 -1.90 10.90
N ALA A 6 -2.94 -3.08 10.37
CA ALA A 6 -2.30 -3.24 9.07
C ALA A 6 -3.25 -3.88 8.04
N VAL A 7 -3.08 -3.52 6.76
CA VAL A 7 -3.85 -4.05 5.63
C VAL A 7 -2.91 -4.37 4.48
N LEU A 8 -3.11 -5.52 3.83
CA LEU A 8 -2.48 -5.86 2.55
C LEU A 8 -3.44 -5.49 1.41
N VAL A 9 -2.96 -4.72 0.43
CA VAL A 9 -3.71 -4.36 -0.78
C VAL A 9 -2.97 -4.91 -1.99
N THR A 10 -3.61 -5.79 -2.77
CA THR A 10 -3.08 -6.27 -4.05
C THR A 10 -3.48 -5.33 -5.19
N GLY A 11 -2.70 -5.29 -6.27
CA GLY A 11 -2.95 -4.35 -7.37
C GLY A 11 -2.78 -2.89 -6.93
N ALA A 12 -1.94 -2.65 -5.93
CA ALA A 12 -1.75 -1.33 -5.32
C ALA A 12 -0.99 -0.33 -6.22
N ASN A 13 -0.51 -0.78 -7.40
CA ASN A 13 0.25 0.05 -8.33
C ASN A 13 -0.59 1.00 -9.19
N SER A 14 -1.92 0.83 -9.26
CA SER A 14 -2.79 1.67 -10.09
C SER A 14 -4.27 1.57 -9.68
N GLY A 15 -5.11 2.42 -10.30
CA GLY A 15 -6.56 2.33 -10.20
C GLY A 15 -7.10 2.28 -8.76
N ILE A 16 -8.00 1.32 -8.52
CA ILE A 16 -8.68 1.17 -7.23
C ILE A 16 -7.69 0.80 -6.12
N GLY A 17 -6.75 -0.12 -6.35
CA GLY A 17 -5.79 -0.54 -5.33
C GLY A 17 -4.91 0.62 -4.85
N LEU A 18 -4.50 1.50 -5.77
CA LEU A 18 -3.78 2.72 -5.43
C LEU A 18 -4.62 3.68 -4.58
N ALA A 19 -5.85 3.98 -5.02
CA ALA A 19 -6.76 4.86 -4.30
C ALA A 19 -7.11 4.32 -2.90
N THR A 20 -7.34 3.01 -2.79
CA THR A 20 -7.60 2.33 -1.52
C THR A 20 -6.39 2.41 -0.58
N SER A 21 -5.17 2.22 -1.10
CA SER A 21 -3.95 2.33 -0.29
C SER A 21 -3.77 3.74 0.28
N ALA A 22 -3.95 4.77 -0.56
CA ALA A 22 -3.89 6.17 -0.12
C ALA A 22 -4.99 6.49 0.92
N TYR A 23 -6.21 6.01 0.68
CA TYR A 23 -7.32 6.18 1.61
C TYR A 23 -7.01 5.54 2.98
N LEU A 24 -6.63 4.26 3.03
CA LEU A 24 -6.37 3.55 4.27
C LEU A 24 -5.24 4.19 5.09
N VAL A 25 -4.19 4.65 4.42
CA VAL A 25 -3.08 5.38 5.06
C VAL A 25 -3.56 6.68 5.68
N SER A 26 -4.42 7.45 5.00
CA SER A 26 -5.03 8.66 5.57
C SER A 26 -5.92 8.37 6.79
N ARG A 27 -6.37 7.12 6.96
CA ARG A 27 -7.14 6.64 8.12
C ARG A 27 -6.27 6.05 9.23
N GLY A 28 -4.94 6.14 9.11
CA GLY A 28 -3.98 5.71 10.13
C GLY A 28 -3.61 4.23 10.08
N PHE A 29 -3.96 3.51 9.01
CA PHE A 29 -3.52 2.13 8.82
C PHE A 29 -2.09 2.09 8.29
N HIS A 30 -1.37 1.01 8.63
CA HIS A 30 -0.18 0.61 7.89
C HIS A 30 -0.60 -0.21 6.67
N VAL A 31 -0.15 0.15 5.47
CA VAL A 31 -0.53 -0.54 4.24
C VAL A 31 0.67 -1.26 3.64
N TYR A 32 0.53 -2.57 3.45
CA TYR A 32 1.40 -3.36 2.60
C TYR A 32 0.85 -3.28 1.17
N ALA A 33 1.54 -2.58 0.28
CA ALA A 33 1.11 -2.29 -1.07
C ALA A 33 1.70 -3.33 -2.04
N GLY A 34 0.91 -4.36 -2.35
CA GLY A 34 1.28 -5.48 -3.21
C GLY A 34 1.11 -5.17 -4.71
N ALA A 35 2.18 -5.32 -5.49
CA ALA A 35 2.15 -5.23 -6.95
C ALA A 35 3.29 -6.02 -7.61
N ARG A 36 3.11 -6.42 -8.87
CA ARG A 36 4.17 -7.08 -9.65
C ARG A 36 5.40 -6.20 -9.86
N ASN A 37 5.18 -4.89 -10.02
CA ASN A 37 6.23 -3.89 -10.15
C ASN A 37 5.94 -2.74 -9.16
N THR A 38 6.88 -2.53 -8.23
CA THR A 38 6.81 -1.52 -7.17
C THR A 38 7.51 -0.20 -7.53
N ASP A 39 8.17 -0.10 -8.68
CA ASP A 39 8.98 1.07 -9.07
C ASP A 39 8.12 2.24 -9.58
N LEU A 40 6.85 1.99 -9.89
CA LEU A 40 5.97 2.95 -10.56
C LEU A 40 5.32 4.00 -9.63
N LEU A 41 5.50 3.95 -8.30
CA LEU A 41 4.77 4.83 -7.36
C LEU A 41 5.66 5.53 -6.33
N LYS A 42 6.61 6.32 -6.84
CA LYS A 42 7.60 7.01 -6.01
C LYS A 42 7.01 7.94 -4.96
N ASP A 43 5.83 8.55 -5.18
CA ASP A 43 5.32 9.55 -4.24
C ASP A 43 4.48 8.96 -3.11
N LEU A 44 3.62 7.97 -3.40
CA LEU A 44 2.86 7.30 -2.34
C LEU A 44 3.80 6.49 -1.43
N TYR A 45 4.79 5.80 -2.01
CA TYR A 45 5.71 4.94 -1.26
C TYR A 45 6.73 5.69 -0.40
N LYS A 46 6.79 7.02 -0.49
CA LYS A 46 7.53 7.84 0.49
C LYS A 46 6.80 7.95 1.84
N ASN A 47 5.53 7.57 1.90
CA ASN A 47 4.78 7.59 3.16
C ASN A 47 5.29 6.48 4.09
N PRO A 48 5.70 6.79 5.34
CA PRO A 48 6.25 5.81 6.27
C PRO A 48 5.25 4.71 6.68
N ASN A 49 3.93 4.96 6.52
CA ASN A 49 2.89 3.97 6.78
C ASN A 49 2.62 3.06 5.58
N ILE A 50 3.49 3.06 4.57
CA ILE A 50 3.37 2.19 3.40
C ILE A 50 4.63 1.36 3.22
N THR A 51 4.44 0.07 3.04
CA THR A 51 5.51 -0.87 2.68
C THR A 51 5.17 -1.44 1.30
N PRO A 52 5.92 -1.09 0.24
CA PRO A 52 5.75 -1.76 -1.05
C PRO A 52 6.14 -3.24 -0.92
N VAL A 53 5.34 -4.11 -1.53
CA VAL A 53 5.58 -5.55 -1.57
C VAL A 53 5.54 -5.99 -3.02
N GLN A 54 6.65 -6.50 -3.52
CA GLN A 54 6.66 -7.14 -4.82
C GLN A 54 5.89 -8.46 -4.71
N LEU A 55 4.78 -8.57 -5.45
CA LEU A 55 3.85 -9.69 -5.33
C LEU A 55 3.20 -10.00 -6.68
N ASP A 56 3.31 -11.27 -7.08
CA ASP A 56 2.48 -11.87 -8.12
C ASP A 56 1.42 -12.76 -7.45
N VAL A 57 0.17 -12.67 -7.91
CA VAL A 57 -0.99 -13.34 -7.27
C VAL A 57 -1.49 -14.55 -8.07
N THR A 58 -0.88 -14.82 -9.22
CA THR A 58 -1.12 -16.03 -10.03
C THR A 58 -0.05 -17.08 -9.81
#